data_AF-L7JZ49-F1
#
_entry.id   AF-L7JZ49-F1
#
_cell.length_a   1.000
_cell.length_b   1.000
_cell.length_c   1.000
_cell.angle_alpha   90.00
_cell.angle_beta   90.00
_cell.angle_gamma   90.00
#
_symmetry.space_group_name_H-M   'P 1'
#
loop_
_entity.id
_entity.type
_entity.pdbx_description
1 polymer ?
#
loop_
_entity_poly.entity_id
_entity_poly.type
_entity_poly.pdbx_seq_one_letter_code
_entity_poly.pdbx_strand_id
1 'polypeptide(L)'
;MYLHLEGIEFGYNFNVPQRVKTLHLKNITMLSNKITRMNRDCVTIEVQELQGIIDTSEARSTKGVTFHSQLPRFTDNEWNYFSRAEKAWYFENDKEIIRLPNYLRTINLMNIKQGKSLELIIGEQCEELSMISWSCDFNLFKITSLHRLTFYPTPYSDINIKPLYTRRIEELDIAYNGIGKYFRKFLVKCSSVKRLTIHAWNTDRQEFEMERIGDIGMYGCTDIEKGRIENAYKK
;
A
#
# COMPACT_ATOMS: atom_id res chain seq x y z
N MET A 1 18.46 13.40 6.49
CA MET A 1 19.46 12.33 6.31
C MET A 1 18.74 11.04 5.98
N TYR A 2 19.27 10.29 5.03
CA TYR A 2 18.74 9.01 4.57
C TYR A 2 19.66 7.89 5.08
N LEU A 3 19.10 6.82 5.60
CA LEU A 3 19.84 5.62 6.03
C LEU A 3 19.28 4.40 5.30
N HIS A 4 20.15 3.72 4.56
CA HIS A 4 19.85 2.46 3.87
C HIS A 4 20.64 1.33 4.51
N LEU A 5 19.95 0.27 4.91
CA LEU A 5 20.54 -0.94 5.46
C LEU A 5 20.07 -2.12 4.62
N GLU A 6 21.00 -2.94 4.15
CA GLU A 6 20.71 -4.04 3.24
C GLU A 6 21.51 -5.30 3.57
N GLY A 7 20.83 -6.45 3.64
CA GLY A 7 21.48 -7.75 3.79
C GLY A 7 22.19 -7.94 5.12
N ILE A 8 21.65 -7.36 6.20
CA ILE A 8 22.27 -7.37 7.53
C ILE A 8 21.51 -8.33 8.44
N GLU A 9 22.27 -9.16 9.16
CA GLU A 9 21.80 -9.92 10.30
C GLU A 9 22.22 -9.22 11.60
N PHE A 10 21.25 -8.71 12.36
CA PHE A 10 21.51 -8.01 13.61
C PHE A 10 21.51 -8.97 14.81
N GLY A 11 22.71 -9.19 15.37
CA GLY A 11 22.89 -9.88 16.65
C GLY A 11 22.68 -8.99 17.89
N TYR A 12 22.32 -7.72 17.70
CA TYR A 12 22.15 -6.73 18.76
C TYR A 12 21.00 -5.78 18.45
N ASN A 13 20.56 -5.02 19.45
CA ASN A 13 19.55 -3.98 19.23
C ASN A 13 20.13 -2.86 18.38
N PHE A 14 19.42 -2.48 17.33
CA PHE A 14 19.83 -1.39 16.47
C PHE A 14 19.02 -0.13 16.80
N ASN A 15 19.70 0.96 17.14
CA ASN A 15 19.04 2.25 17.35
C ASN A 15 19.32 3.15 16.15
N VAL A 16 18.27 3.60 15.47
CA VAL A 16 18.42 4.48 14.30
C VAL A 16 19.03 5.81 14.78
N PRO A 17 20.18 6.26 14.22
CA PRO A 17 20.83 7.49 14.66
C PRO A 17 19.90 8.71 14.61
N GLN A 18 20.05 9.62 15.57
CA GLN A 18 19.34 10.91 15.54
C GLN A 18 19.62 11.64 14.21
N ARG A 19 18.69 12.48 13.74
CA ARG A 19 18.71 13.17 12.42
C ARG A 19 18.38 12.32 11.18
N VAL A 20 18.28 10.99 11.29
CA VAL A 20 17.76 10.16 10.19
C VAL A 20 16.27 10.48 10.00
N LYS A 21 15.90 10.97 8.82
CA LYS A 21 14.52 11.31 8.44
C LYS A 21 13.85 10.22 7.60
N THR A 22 14.65 9.43 6.90
CA THR A 22 14.19 8.35 6.04
C THR A 22 15.02 7.11 6.31
N LEU A 23 14.35 6.02 6.64
CA LEU A 23 14.96 4.72 6.92
C LEU A 23 14.51 3.71 5.86
N HIS A 24 15.45 3.07 5.19
CA HIS A 24 15.18 1.96 4.28
C HIS A 24 15.85 0.71 4.84
N LEU A 25 15.04 -0.32 5.11
CA LEU A 25 15.46 -1.62 5.60
C LEU A 25 15.17 -2.67 4.53
N LYS A 26 16.22 -3.30 4.01
CA LYS A 26 16.11 -4.32 2.96
C LYS A 26 16.80 -5.62 3.35
N ASN A 27 16.11 -6.76 3.23
CA ASN A 27 16.65 -8.08 3.55
C ASN A 27 17.33 -8.11 4.93
N ILE A 28 16.61 -7.66 5.96
CA ILE A 28 17.12 -7.55 7.33
C ILE A 28 16.60 -8.70 8.18
N THR A 29 17.49 -9.36 8.91
CA THR A 29 17.12 -10.39 9.89
C THR A 29 17.59 -9.96 11.27
N MET A 30 16.68 -9.91 12.24
CA MET A 30 17.00 -9.70 13.65
C MET A 30 17.05 -11.06 14.35
N LEU A 31 18.09 -11.32 15.12
CA LEU A 31 18.10 -12.49 16.02
C LEU A 31 17.00 -12.35 17.08
N SER A 32 16.62 -13.49 17.68
CA SER A 32 15.58 -13.54 18.70
C SER A 32 15.82 -12.50 19.82
N ASN A 33 14.75 -11.80 20.20
CA ASN A 33 14.74 -10.70 21.19
C ASN A 33 15.57 -9.46 20.80
N LYS A 34 15.98 -9.30 19.54
CA LYS A 34 16.62 -8.07 19.05
C LYS A 34 15.61 -7.18 18.35
N ILE A 35 15.73 -5.89 18.60
CA ILE A 35 14.79 -4.89 18.09
C ILE A 35 15.51 -3.75 17.39
N THR A 36 14.87 -3.21 16.35
CA THR A 36 15.25 -1.95 15.72
C THR A 36 14.42 -0.82 16.30
N ARG A 37 15.03 0.15 16.99
CA ARG A 37 14.34 1.32 17.55
C ARG A 37 14.39 2.49 16.60
N MET A 38 13.24 2.94 16.13
CA MET A 38 13.11 4.15 15.33
C MET A 38 13.28 5.39 16.19
N ASN A 39 14.06 6.37 15.71
CA ASN A 39 14.18 7.65 16.39
C ASN A 39 12.98 8.57 16.10
N ARG A 40 12.88 9.64 16.89
CA ARG A 40 11.83 10.66 16.80
C ARG A 40 11.82 11.53 15.54
N ASP A 41 12.97 11.67 14.87
CA ASP A 41 13.14 12.52 13.68
C ASP A 41 12.77 11.76 12.39
N CYS A 42 12.57 10.44 12.48
CA CYS A 42 12.23 9.60 11.34
C CYS A 42 10.82 9.91 10.85
N VAL A 43 10.71 10.37 9.60
CA VAL A 43 9.46 10.78 8.94
C VAL A 43 8.91 9.69 8.04
N THR A 44 9.81 8.94 7.40
CA THR A 44 9.48 7.94 6.39
C THR A 44 10.26 6.66 6.64
N ILE A 45 9.59 5.52 6.50
CA ILE A 45 10.22 4.20 6.57
C ILE A 45 9.79 3.33 5.40
N GLU A 46 10.76 2.66 4.78
CA GLU A 46 10.56 1.67 3.73
C GLU A 46 11.10 0.33 4.21
N VAL A 47 10.27 -0.70 4.16
CA VAL A 47 10.63 -2.05 4.61
C VAL A 47 10.45 -3.02 3.46
N GLN A 48 11.58 -3.55 3.00
CA GLN A 48 11.67 -4.56 1.96
C GLN A 48 12.26 -5.85 2.51
N GLU A 49 11.40 -6.77 2.94
CA GLU A 49 11.80 -8.04 3.57
C GLU A 49 12.58 -7.83 4.87
N LEU A 50 11.86 -8.00 5.98
CA LEU A 50 12.41 -7.90 7.33
C LEU A 50 11.89 -9.06 8.18
N GLN A 51 12.74 -9.66 8.99
CA GLN A 51 12.34 -10.59 10.04
C GLN A 51 12.80 -10.01 11.38
N GLY A 52 11.87 -9.76 12.29
CA GLY A 52 12.17 -9.11 13.57
C GLY A 52 11.16 -8.04 13.95
N ILE A 53 11.56 -7.20 14.91
CA ILE A 53 10.67 -6.22 15.53
C ILE A 53 11.23 -4.80 15.30
N ILE A 54 10.34 -3.90 14.88
CA ILE A 54 10.62 -2.46 14.86
C ILE A 54 9.83 -1.80 15.99
N ASP A 55 10.54 -1.18 16.93
CA ASP A 55 9.96 -0.36 18.00
C ASP A 55 9.82 1.09 17.51
N THR A 56 8.57 1.56 17.54
CA THR A 56 8.13 2.88 17.06
C THR A 56 7.68 3.81 18.20
N SER A 57 7.94 3.44 19.46
CA SER A 57 7.51 4.20 20.64
C SER A 57 8.01 5.65 20.64
N GLU A 58 9.19 5.90 20.08
CA GLU A 58 9.76 7.24 19.93
C GLU A 58 9.46 7.90 18.58
N ALA A 59 8.92 7.17 17.60
CA ALA A 59 8.81 7.57 16.19
C ALA A 59 7.66 8.57 15.89
N ARG A 60 7.56 9.62 16.70
CA ARG A 60 6.45 10.60 16.69
C ARG A 60 6.30 11.37 15.37
N SER A 61 7.36 11.49 14.59
CA SER A 61 7.34 12.20 13.31
C SER A 61 7.00 11.31 12.11
N THR A 62 6.89 9.99 12.31
CA THR A 62 6.67 9.04 11.22
C THR A 62 5.26 9.22 10.67
N LYS A 63 5.19 9.57 9.38
CA LYS A 63 3.94 9.81 8.65
C LYS A 63 3.86 9.00 7.36
N GLY A 64 4.99 8.63 6.78
CA GLY A 64 5.06 7.83 5.56
C GLY A 64 5.59 6.43 5.83
N VAL A 65 4.94 5.43 5.26
CA VAL A 65 5.44 4.05 5.27
C VAL A 65 5.28 3.39 3.92
N THR A 66 6.28 2.59 3.57
CA THR A 66 6.27 1.72 2.40
C THR A 66 6.54 0.29 2.85
N PHE A 67 5.59 -0.61 2.56
CA PHE A 67 5.72 -2.04 2.85
C PHE A 67 5.87 -2.82 1.54
N HIS A 68 6.92 -3.63 1.42
CA HIS A 68 7.08 -4.57 0.31
C HIS A 68 6.91 -6.01 0.76
N SER A 69 6.24 -6.81 -0.08
CA SER A 69 6.07 -8.27 0.02
C SER A 69 5.37 -8.80 1.27
N GLN A 70 5.34 -8.05 2.38
CA GLN A 70 4.71 -8.42 3.64
C GLN A 70 4.27 -7.22 4.47
N LEU A 71 3.24 -7.46 5.30
CA LEU A 71 2.85 -6.56 6.38
C LEU A 71 3.32 -7.08 7.74
N PRO A 72 3.65 -6.18 8.69
CA PRO A 72 3.85 -6.57 10.07
C PRO A 72 2.51 -6.75 10.81
N ARG A 73 2.55 -7.42 11.95
CA ARG A 73 1.52 -7.28 12.98
C ARG A 73 1.84 -6.08 13.85
N PHE A 74 0.83 -5.27 14.11
CA PHE A 74 0.95 -4.10 14.96
C PHE A 74 0.48 -4.45 16.37
N THR A 75 1.37 -4.27 17.35
CA THR A 75 1.07 -4.46 18.77
C THR A 75 1.59 -3.24 19.51
N ASP A 76 0.69 -2.37 19.96
CA ASP A 76 1.00 -1.08 20.56
C ASP A 76 1.95 -0.24 19.68
N ASN A 77 3.23 -0.16 20.08
CA ASN A 77 4.27 0.59 19.38
C ASN A 77 5.24 -0.32 18.61
N GLU A 78 4.96 -1.60 18.50
CA GLU A 78 5.85 -2.58 17.85
C GLU A 78 5.26 -3.07 16.53
N TRP A 79 6.13 -3.14 15.53
CA TRP A 79 5.83 -3.72 14.22
C TRP A 79 6.58 -5.05 14.11
N ASN A 80 5.82 -6.13 14.23
CA ASN A 80 6.34 -7.49 14.32
C ASN A 80 6.29 -8.15 12.95
N TYR A 81 7.46 -8.45 12.39
CA TYR A 81 7.61 -9.12 11.11
C TYR A 81 8.07 -10.56 11.30
N PHE A 82 7.20 -11.49 10.92
CA PHE A 82 7.42 -12.93 11.04
C PHE A 82 7.93 -13.52 9.73
N SER A 83 8.71 -14.59 9.86
CA SER A 83 9.16 -15.39 8.72
C SER A 83 7.97 -16.02 7.97
N ARG A 84 8.18 -16.39 6.71
CA ARG A 84 7.14 -17.10 5.91
C ARG A 84 6.71 -18.43 6.54
N ALA A 85 7.65 -19.13 7.18
CA ALA A 85 7.39 -20.39 7.86
C ALA A 85 6.44 -20.19 9.04
N GLU A 86 6.68 -19.20 9.90
CA GLU A 86 5.80 -18.87 11.02
C GLU A 86 4.41 -18.44 10.55
N LYS A 87 4.34 -17.71 9.43
CA LYS A 87 3.08 -17.26 8.83
C LYS A 87 2.16 -18.42 8.49
N ALA A 88 2.64 -19.48 7.84
CA ALA A 88 1.83 -20.61 7.40
C ALA A 88 1.00 -21.27 8.52
N TRP A 89 1.45 -21.20 9.78
CA TRP A 89 0.77 -21.83 10.92
C TRP A 89 -0.46 -21.07 11.41
N TYR A 90 -0.57 -19.77 11.11
CA TYR A 90 -1.64 -18.92 11.65
C TYR A 90 -2.84 -18.75 10.71
N PHE A 91 -2.75 -19.17 9.44
CA PHE A 91 -3.66 -18.72 8.38
C PHE A 91 -4.71 -19.73 7.92
N GLU A 92 -4.78 -20.92 8.52
CA GLU A 92 -5.64 -21.96 7.98
C GLU A 92 -7.13 -21.77 8.28
N ASN A 93 -7.54 -21.01 9.31
CA ASN A 93 -8.95 -20.98 9.71
C ASN A 93 -9.58 -19.62 10.07
N ASP A 94 -8.81 -18.57 10.40
CA ASP A 94 -9.38 -17.29 10.83
C ASP A 94 -9.02 -16.12 9.90
N LYS A 95 -9.97 -15.19 9.77
CA LYS A 95 -9.77 -13.93 9.06
C LYS A 95 -8.83 -13.02 9.88
N GLU A 96 -7.60 -12.84 9.41
CA GLU A 96 -6.65 -11.92 10.02
C GLU A 96 -7.06 -10.47 9.73
N ILE A 97 -7.11 -9.64 10.77
CA ILE A 97 -7.39 -8.21 10.64
C ILE A 97 -6.12 -7.45 11.00
N ILE A 98 -5.48 -6.82 10.02
CA ILE A 98 -4.35 -5.93 10.24
C ILE A 98 -4.88 -4.49 10.29
N ARG A 99 -4.56 -3.77 11.37
CA ARG A 99 -4.92 -2.35 11.54
C ARG A 99 -3.66 -1.51 11.46
N LEU A 100 -3.58 -0.65 10.45
CA LEU A 100 -2.47 0.29 10.35
C LEU A 100 -2.64 1.44 11.36
N PRO A 101 -1.54 1.96 11.93
CA PRO A 101 -1.62 3.09 12.85
C PRO A 101 -2.29 4.33 12.25
N ASN A 102 -3.15 4.98 13.04
CA ASN A 102 -3.94 6.14 12.59
C ASN A 102 -3.11 7.38 12.25
N TYR A 103 -1.86 7.49 12.73
CA TYR A 103 -1.01 8.66 12.48
C TYR A 103 -0.36 8.66 11.08
N LEU A 104 -0.42 7.55 10.35
CA LEU A 104 0.17 7.42 9.02
C LEU A 104 -0.68 8.19 8.00
N ARG A 105 0.00 9.05 7.23
CA ARG A 105 -0.57 9.91 6.19
C ARG A 105 -0.33 9.37 4.79
N THR A 106 0.85 8.80 4.56
CA THR A 106 1.22 8.21 3.26
C THR A 106 1.53 6.73 3.46
N ILE A 107 0.79 5.86 2.78
CA ILE A 107 0.97 4.41 2.86
C ILE A 107 1.15 3.86 1.46
N ASN A 108 2.28 3.18 1.23
CA ASN A 108 2.53 2.46 0.00
C ASN A 108 2.62 0.95 0.29
N LEU A 109 1.78 0.17 -0.38
CA LEU A 109 1.71 -1.28 -0.28
C LEU A 109 2.16 -1.85 -1.62
N MET A 110 3.29 -2.55 -1.64
CA MET A 110 3.90 -3.04 -2.87
C MET A 110 4.11 -4.55 -2.85
N ASN A 111 3.62 -5.24 -3.88
CA ASN A 111 3.80 -6.69 -4.09
C ASN A 111 3.34 -7.55 -2.92
N ILE A 112 2.34 -7.11 -2.17
CA ILE A 112 1.86 -7.84 -1.00
C ILE A 112 0.93 -8.95 -1.46
N LYS A 113 1.39 -10.18 -1.27
CA LYS A 113 0.68 -11.42 -1.58
C LYS A 113 0.30 -12.09 -0.27
N GLN A 114 -0.80 -11.66 0.35
CA GLN A 114 -1.34 -12.31 1.55
C GLN A 114 -2.58 -13.12 1.17
N GLY A 115 -2.82 -14.25 1.86
CA GLY A 115 -3.91 -15.16 1.55
C GLY A 115 -5.29 -14.51 1.61
N LYS A 116 -6.32 -15.19 1.08
CA LYS A 116 -7.71 -14.69 0.93
C LYS A 116 -8.38 -14.25 2.24
N SER A 117 -7.78 -14.54 3.39
CA SER A 117 -8.35 -14.28 4.72
C SER A 117 -7.79 -13.04 5.41
N LEU A 118 -7.16 -12.10 4.69
CA LEU A 118 -6.70 -10.84 5.29
C LEU A 118 -7.70 -9.70 5.04
N GLU A 119 -8.10 -9.00 6.10
CA GLU A 119 -8.69 -7.66 6.02
C GLU A 119 -7.70 -6.61 6.53
N LEU A 120 -7.30 -5.71 5.63
CA LEU A 120 -6.50 -4.55 5.98
C LEU A 120 -7.42 -3.35 6.28
N ILE A 121 -7.28 -2.80 7.49
CA ILE A 121 -7.94 -1.57 7.93
C ILE A 121 -6.89 -0.45 7.93
N ILE A 122 -7.11 0.54 7.07
CA ILE A 122 -6.28 1.73 6.97
C ILE A 122 -6.78 2.80 7.96
N GLY A 123 -5.85 3.52 8.58
CA GLY A 123 -6.14 4.57 9.54
C GLY A 123 -6.89 5.76 8.93
N GLU A 124 -7.67 6.45 9.76
CA GLU A 124 -8.61 7.50 9.31
C GLU A 124 -7.92 8.72 8.68
N GLN A 125 -6.70 9.00 9.14
CA GLN A 125 -5.90 10.15 8.73
C GLN A 125 -5.05 9.90 7.48
N CYS A 126 -5.14 8.71 6.88
CA CYS A 126 -4.44 8.43 5.63
C CYS A 126 -4.92 9.39 4.53
N GLU A 127 -3.97 10.02 3.87
CA GLU A 127 -4.11 11.08 2.88
C GLU A 127 -3.75 10.57 1.48
N GLU A 128 -2.70 9.76 1.40
CA GLU A 128 -2.19 9.14 0.19
C GLU A 128 -2.04 7.62 0.38
N LEU A 129 -2.72 6.84 -0.45
CA LEU A 129 -2.65 5.38 -0.43
C LEU A 129 -2.22 4.86 -1.80
N SER A 130 -1.14 4.08 -1.83
CA SER A 130 -0.74 3.32 -3.01
C SER A 130 -0.85 1.82 -2.75
N MET A 131 -1.50 1.10 -3.64
CA MET A 131 -1.64 -0.36 -3.61
C MET A 131 -1.20 -0.91 -4.96
N ILE A 132 -0.01 -1.50 -5.01
CA ILE A 132 0.64 -1.95 -6.25
C ILE A 132 0.92 -3.45 -6.15
N SER A 133 0.51 -4.22 -7.17
CA SER A 133 0.62 -5.69 -7.19
C SER A 133 0.02 -6.35 -5.94
N TRP A 134 -1.16 -5.90 -5.55
CA TRP A 134 -1.87 -6.37 -4.36
C TRP A 134 -2.92 -7.43 -4.71
N SER A 135 -3.20 -8.39 -3.82
CA SER A 135 -4.13 -9.51 -4.08
C SER A 135 -5.10 -9.84 -2.93
N CYS A 136 -5.34 -8.93 -1.99
CA CYS A 136 -6.25 -9.16 -0.84
C CYS A 136 -7.43 -8.20 -0.83
N ASP A 137 -8.47 -8.55 -0.08
CA ASP A 137 -9.58 -7.64 0.22
C ASP A 137 -9.09 -6.50 1.14
N PHE A 138 -9.69 -5.33 0.98
CA PHE A 138 -9.35 -4.17 1.81
C PHE A 138 -10.57 -3.36 2.19
N ASN A 139 -10.46 -2.70 3.34
CA ASN A 139 -11.53 -1.91 3.90
C ASN A 139 -11.10 -0.44 4.04
N LEU A 140 -11.52 0.39 3.08
CA LEU A 140 -11.30 1.84 3.13
C LEU A 140 -12.40 2.60 3.91
N PHE A 141 -13.32 1.91 4.58
CA PHE A 141 -14.50 2.52 5.21
C PHE A 141 -14.14 3.60 6.23
N LYS A 142 -13.01 3.43 6.92
CA LYS A 142 -12.57 4.34 7.98
C LYS A 142 -11.78 5.54 7.46
N ILE A 143 -11.30 5.54 6.22
CA ILE A 143 -10.42 6.60 5.74
C ILE A 143 -11.25 7.85 5.43
N THR A 144 -10.99 8.93 6.16
CA THR A 144 -11.72 10.20 5.99
C THR A 144 -10.91 11.24 5.23
N SER A 145 -9.58 11.12 5.21
CA SER A 145 -8.68 12.15 4.66
C SER A 145 -8.08 11.81 3.28
N LEU A 146 -8.48 10.69 2.69
CA LEU A 146 -7.89 10.20 1.44
C LEU A 146 -8.20 11.14 0.28
N HIS A 147 -7.17 11.76 -0.29
CA HIS A 147 -7.28 12.61 -1.47
C HIS A 147 -6.52 12.04 -2.68
N ARG A 148 -5.54 11.15 -2.46
CA ARG A 148 -4.81 10.47 -3.53
C ARG A 148 -4.83 8.95 -3.37
N LEU A 149 -5.21 8.27 -4.46
CA LEU A 149 -5.24 6.81 -4.52
C LEU A 149 -4.50 6.31 -5.76
N THR A 150 -3.46 5.51 -5.54
CA THR A 150 -2.81 4.70 -6.58
C THR A 150 -3.25 3.25 -6.42
N PHE A 151 -3.81 2.63 -7.46
CA PHE A 151 -4.38 1.29 -7.38
C PHE A 151 -4.02 0.44 -8.59
N TYR A 152 -2.98 -0.39 -8.46
CA TYR A 152 -2.51 -1.34 -9.47
C TYR A 152 -2.76 -2.77 -8.97
N PRO A 153 -3.92 -3.37 -9.28
CA PRO A 153 -4.25 -4.72 -8.83
C PRO A 153 -3.33 -5.76 -9.47
N THR A 154 -3.11 -6.90 -8.79
CA THR A 154 -2.49 -8.06 -9.43
C THR A 154 -3.39 -8.57 -10.58
N PRO A 155 -2.84 -9.02 -11.72
CA PRO A 155 -3.65 -9.61 -12.79
C PRO A 155 -4.54 -10.72 -12.26
N TYR A 156 -5.77 -10.77 -12.76
CA TYR A 156 -6.73 -11.84 -12.44
C TYR A 156 -7.11 -11.96 -10.95
N SER A 157 -6.88 -10.91 -10.16
CA SER A 157 -7.35 -10.88 -8.77
C SER A 157 -8.78 -10.34 -8.68
N ASP A 158 -9.65 -11.09 -7.99
CA ASP A 158 -11.01 -10.66 -7.65
C ASP A 158 -10.95 -9.63 -6.51
N ILE A 159 -10.62 -8.37 -6.83
CA ILE A 159 -10.54 -7.33 -5.81
C ILE A 159 -11.89 -6.65 -5.62
N ASN A 160 -12.45 -6.80 -4.43
CA ASN A 160 -13.67 -6.12 -4.03
C ASN A 160 -13.34 -4.79 -3.33
N ILE A 161 -13.29 -3.71 -4.11
CA ILE A 161 -13.23 -2.35 -3.54
C ILE A 161 -14.64 -1.95 -3.10
N LYS A 162 -14.88 -1.84 -1.78
CA LYS A 162 -16.14 -1.28 -1.29
C LYS A 162 -16.18 0.23 -1.57
N PRO A 163 -17.06 0.71 -2.46
CA PRO A 163 -16.93 2.03 -3.10
C PRO A 163 -17.44 3.22 -2.26
N LEU A 164 -17.61 3.08 -0.94
CA LEU A 164 -18.38 4.03 -0.14
C LEU A 164 -17.71 5.40 0.09
N TYR A 165 -16.40 5.56 -0.18
CA TYR A 165 -15.65 6.77 0.23
C TYR A 165 -14.75 7.39 -0.84
N THR A 166 -14.98 7.08 -2.12
CA THR A 166 -14.19 7.67 -3.21
C THR A 166 -14.55 9.13 -3.55
N ARG A 167 -15.54 9.71 -2.85
CA ARG A 167 -15.99 11.11 -3.03
C ARG A 167 -14.98 12.17 -2.60
N ARG A 168 -13.88 11.81 -1.94
CA ARG A 168 -12.84 12.78 -1.55
C ARG A 168 -11.55 12.61 -2.33
N ILE A 169 -11.47 11.56 -3.16
CA ILE A 169 -10.31 11.31 -4.00
C ILE A 169 -10.28 12.40 -5.07
N GLU A 170 -9.25 13.24 -5.02
CA GLU A 170 -8.97 14.26 -6.01
C GLU A 170 -8.02 13.73 -7.09
N GLU A 171 -7.18 12.76 -6.73
CA GLU A 171 -6.19 12.15 -7.61
C GLU A 171 -6.32 10.64 -7.61
N LEU A 172 -6.62 10.09 -8.78
CA LEU A 172 -6.76 8.66 -8.97
C LEU A 172 -5.77 8.20 -10.03
N ASP A 173 -4.88 7.29 -9.65
CA ASP A 173 -3.95 6.63 -10.54
C ASP A 173 -4.24 5.13 -10.53
N ILE A 174 -4.65 4.55 -11.66
CA ILE A 174 -5.18 3.18 -11.71
C ILE A 174 -4.62 2.39 -12.88
N ALA A 175 -4.25 1.15 -12.63
CA ALA A 175 -3.93 0.20 -13.69
C ALA A 175 -5.14 -0.71 -13.92
N TYR A 176 -5.62 -0.78 -15.16
CA TYR A 176 -6.81 -1.52 -15.53
C TYR A 176 -6.45 -2.81 -16.29
N ASN A 177 -6.99 -3.93 -15.82
CA ASN A 177 -6.73 -5.28 -16.32
C ASN A 177 -7.99 -6.04 -16.81
N GLY A 178 -9.06 -5.32 -17.20
CA GLY A 178 -10.00 -5.87 -18.19
C GLY A 178 -11.33 -6.47 -17.73
N ILE A 179 -11.78 -6.36 -16.47
CA ILE A 179 -13.17 -6.73 -16.11
C ILE A 179 -14.04 -5.47 -15.93
N GLY A 180 -14.58 -4.97 -17.04
CA GLY A 180 -15.14 -3.61 -17.16
C GLY A 180 -16.29 -3.23 -16.23
N LYS A 181 -17.03 -4.21 -15.68
CA LYS A 181 -18.19 -3.91 -14.82
C LYS A 181 -17.80 -3.32 -13.46
N TYR A 182 -16.70 -3.77 -12.85
CA TYR A 182 -16.26 -3.26 -11.55
C TYR A 182 -15.56 -1.91 -11.69
N PHE A 183 -14.70 -1.79 -12.70
CA PHE A 183 -13.96 -0.56 -12.97
C PHE A 183 -14.89 0.63 -13.24
N ARG A 184 -15.92 0.45 -14.08
CA ARG A 184 -16.91 1.50 -14.33
C ARG A 184 -17.67 1.90 -13.07
N LYS A 185 -18.13 0.93 -12.27
CA LYS A 185 -18.83 1.20 -11.00
C LYS A 185 -17.94 1.96 -10.01
N PHE A 186 -16.66 1.64 -9.97
CA PHE A 186 -15.68 2.33 -9.15
C PHE A 186 -15.48 3.79 -9.62
N LEU A 187 -15.19 3.99 -10.91
CA LEU A 187 -14.99 5.33 -11.48
C LEU A 187 -16.20 6.26 -11.28
N VAL A 188 -17.43 5.77 -11.50
CA VAL A 188 -18.66 6.55 -11.30
C VAL A 188 -18.80 7.06 -9.85
N LYS A 189 -18.18 6.38 -8.88
CA LYS A 189 -18.21 6.78 -7.47
C LYS A 189 -17.14 7.81 -7.13
N CYS A 190 -16.06 7.89 -7.92
CA CYS A 190 -14.96 8.83 -7.78
C CYS A 190 -15.32 10.22 -8.36
N SER A 191 -16.46 10.78 -7.95
CA SER A 191 -17.03 12.01 -8.54
C SER A 191 -16.22 13.29 -8.30
N SER A 192 -15.25 13.26 -7.40
CA SER A 192 -14.42 14.41 -7.02
C SER A 192 -13.01 14.37 -7.60
N VAL A 193 -12.72 13.38 -8.46
CA VAL A 193 -11.43 13.23 -9.11
C VAL A 193 -11.20 14.39 -10.07
N LYS A 194 -10.14 15.16 -9.78
CA LYS A 194 -9.63 16.25 -10.62
C LYS A 194 -8.54 15.75 -11.57
N ARG A 195 -7.73 14.77 -11.13
CA ARG A 195 -6.66 14.15 -11.92
C ARG A 195 -6.85 12.64 -12.00
N LEU A 196 -6.96 12.12 -13.22
CA LEU A 196 -7.15 10.70 -13.49
C LEU A 196 -6.04 10.18 -14.41
N THR A 197 -5.23 9.25 -13.89
CA THR A 197 -4.25 8.50 -14.68
C THR A 197 -4.73 7.07 -14.82
N ILE A 198 -4.79 6.58 -16.06
CA ILE A 198 -5.16 5.19 -16.36
C ILE A 198 -4.02 4.52 -17.11
N HIS A 199 -3.48 3.45 -16.53
CA HIS A 199 -2.52 2.57 -17.19
C HIS A 199 -3.25 1.37 -17.76
N ALA A 200 -3.01 1.06 -19.04
CA ALA A 200 -3.48 -0.17 -19.64
C ALA A 200 -2.48 -1.29 -19.36
N TRP A 201 -2.97 -2.44 -18.88
CA TRP A 201 -2.15 -3.64 -18.81
C TRP A 201 -2.06 -4.27 -20.20
N ASN A 202 -0.94 -4.04 -20.90
CA ASN A 202 -0.68 -4.73 -22.17
C ASN A 202 -0.08 -6.11 -21.87
N THR A 203 -0.92 -7.08 -21.52
CA THR A 203 -0.55 -8.50 -21.67
C THR A 203 -0.83 -8.83 -23.12
N ASP A 204 0.21 -9.11 -23.90
CA ASP A 204 0.09 -9.51 -25.31
C ASP A 204 -1.09 -10.50 -25.50
N ARG A 205 -2.05 -10.14 -26.38
CA ARG A 205 -3.13 -10.98 -26.98
C ARG A 205 -4.58 -10.86 -26.49
N GLN A 206 -5.05 -9.74 -25.97
CA GLN A 206 -6.49 -9.44 -26.08
C GLN A 206 -6.71 -8.02 -26.62
N GLU A 207 -7.43 -7.94 -27.73
CA GLU A 207 -7.92 -6.69 -28.31
C GLU A 207 -8.75 -5.98 -27.23
N PHE A 208 -8.21 -4.89 -26.69
CA PHE A 208 -8.96 -3.98 -25.85
C PHE A 208 -9.97 -3.24 -26.74
N GLU A 209 -11.23 -3.62 -26.67
CA GLU A 209 -12.31 -2.68 -27.02
C GLU A 209 -12.36 -1.61 -25.92
N MET A 210 -11.55 -0.56 -26.07
CA MET A 210 -11.78 0.66 -25.31
C MET A 210 -13.09 1.29 -25.78
N GLU A 211 -14.19 1.03 -25.06
CA GLU A 211 -15.34 1.93 -25.07
C GLU A 211 -14.82 3.35 -24.83
N ARG A 212 -15.30 4.31 -25.64
CA ARG A 212 -14.80 5.67 -25.59
C ARG A 212 -15.02 6.20 -24.17
N ILE A 213 -13.99 6.82 -23.58
CA ILE A 213 -14.04 7.40 -22.23
C ILE A 213 -15.23 8.37 -22.07
N GLY A 214 -15.70 8.99 -23.16
CA GLY A 214 -16.92 9.80 -23.19
C GLY A 214 -18.19 9.08 -22.73
N ASP A 215 -18.28 7.75 -22.90
CA ASP A 215 -19.43 6.94 -22.52
C ASP A 215 -19.43 6.54 -21.02
N ILE A 216 -18.34 6.85 -20.31
CA ILE A 216 -18.17 6.56 -18.87
C ILE A 216 -18.89 7.61 -17.99
N GLY A 217 -19.37 8.72 -18.57
CA GLY A 217 -20.22 9.69 -17.86
C GLY A 217 -19.49 10.49 -16.77
N MET A 218 -18.16 10.63 -16.89
CA MET A 218 -17.36 11.48 -15.99
C MET A 218 -17.43 12.95 -16.44
N TYR A 219 -18.57 13.59 -16.19
CA TYR A 219 -18.73 15.03 -16.41
C TYR A 219 -17.92 15.82 -15.35
N GLY A 220 -16.88 16.53 -15.77
CA GLY A 220 -16.12 17.46 -14.90
C GLY A 220 -14.61 17.19 -14.73
N CYS A 221 -14.05 16.16 -15.36
CA CYS A 221 -12.59 15.94 -15.36
C CYS A 221 -11.96 16.86 -16.42
N THR A 222 -11.40 17.99 -16.00
CA THR A 222 -10.86 19.04 -16.90
C THR A 222 -9.49 18.69 -17.47
N ASP A 223 -8.72 17.86 -16.76
CA ASP A 223 -7.39 17.41 -17.16
C ASP A 223 -7.36 15.88 -17.31
N ILE A 224 -8.08 15.37 -18.31
CA ILE A 224 -7.66 14.12 -18.96
C ILE A 224 -6.45 14.51 -19.80
N GLU A 225 -5.29 14.73 -19.17
CA GLU A 225 -4.04 14.71 -19.91
C GLU A 225 -4.03 13.37 -20.64
N LYS A 226 -4.16 13.45 -21.98
CA LYS A 226 -4.07 12.34 -22.95
C LYS A 226 -3.47 11.11 -22.28
N GLY A 227 -4.33 10.17 -21.87
CA GLY A 227 -3.92 9.03 -21.04
C GLY A 227 -2.59 8.48 -21.53
N ARG A 228 -1.52 8.78 -20.80
CA ARG A 228 -0.18 8.37 -21.16
C ARG A 228 -0.13 6.91 -20.74
N ILE A 229 -0.36 6.00 -21.70
CA ILE A 229 -0.24 4.56 -21.47
C ILE A 229 1.25 4.29 -21.24
N GLU A 230 1.67 4.38 -19.98
CA GLU A 230 2.99 3.99 -19.55
C GLU A 230 2.91 2.55 -19.03
N ASN A 231 3.91 1.74 -19.36
CA ASN A 231 3.99 0.38 -18.83
C ASN A 231 4.25 0.46 -17.32
N ALA A 232 3.27 0.04 -16.50
CA ALA A 232 3.28 0.17 -15.04
C ALA A 232 4.47 -0.52 -14.33
N TYR A 233 5.25 -1.36 -15.01
CA TYR A 233 6.36 -2.15 -14.43
C TYR A 233 7.72 -1.96 -15.13
N LYS A 234 7.95 -0.88 -15.89
CA LYS A 234 9.29 -0.54 -16.41
C LYS A 234 10.05 0.40 -15.45
N LYS A 235 10.39 -0.07 -14.24
CA LYS A 235 11.51 0.47 -13.43
C LYS A 235 12.10 -0.64 -12.58
#